data_AF-A0AAD6PER5-F1
#
_entry.id   AF-A0AAD6PER5-F1
#
_cell.length_a   1.000
_cell.length_b   1.000
_cell.length_c   1.000
_cell.angle_alpha   90.00
_cell.angle_beta   90.00
_cell.angle_gamma   90.00
#
_symmetry.space_group_name_H-M   'P 1'
#
loop_
_entity.id
_entity.type
_entity.pdbx_description
1 polymer ?
#
loop_
_entity_poly.entity_id
_entity_poly.type
_entity_poly.pdbx_seq_one_letter_code
_entity_poly.pdbx_strand_id
1 'polypeptide(L)'
;MTHFGKFIIFKWVSSNFVGSNKTRLSSIVSLFNIAENSRFYSTKRIVQTENGQSISPVSRTEAQVALLEYLYFTRNIQFTDAENMSKNSPHFLEKLLAKVDMDADIAQSITRFLCFHPINEFEPFFESLGLKPHDYNPLLPRDLMFLCDDGLLLENYHVLCNYGIARSKIGKIYKEATEVFGYDYGVLALKLKAYEDLGLSQSFMIKLVVCSPYLLIGEVNADFVKVLEILRKQGVEIIRMEEHLSEKSSYDWSKLLSLLNLFGHAGYNEEQLGGLISQHLEIFLEDSVDRIYLLIGFLLKFGSTMNQICSMFLQFPQMKFEEFFFNLRNCFLFLNEIRMEAREIQNIFCSDPLMLGSCRLKKPNTLRLALHAADKRMCEVIQEKPTSFEKMGDGIKS
;
A
#
# COMPACT_ATOMS: atom_id res chain seq x y z
N MET A 1 5.64 38.16 -25.92
CA MET A 1 6.76 37.22 -26.17
C MET A 1 7.26 36.79 -24.79
N THR A 2 7.41 35.52 -24.42
CA THR A 2 7.28 34.26 -25.17
C THR A 2 6.99 33.10 -24.19
N HIS A 3 6.11 32.16 -24.58
CA HIS A 3 5.92 30.82 -23.99
C HIS A 3 5.84 30.65 -22.45
N PHE A 4 4.63 30.80 -21.89
CA PHE A 4 4.29 30.11 -20.64
C PHE A 4 4.34 28.58 -20.84
N GLY A 5 5.18 27.89 -20.06
CA GLY A 5 5.46 26.47 -20.20
C GLY A 5 4.23 25.58 -19.99
N LYS A 6 3.83 24.84 -21.03
CA LYS A 6 2.59 24.04 -21.08
C LYS A 6 2.67 22.68 -20.36
N PHE A 7 3.63 22.50 -19.46
CA PHE A 7 3.89 21.24 -18.73
C PHE A 7 3.65 21.38 -17.21
N ILE A 8 3.57 20.24 -16.53
CA ILE A 8 3.23 20.04 -15.10
C ILE A 8 1.72 20.09 -14.75
N ILE A 9 0.90 21.03 -15.24
CA ILE A 9 -0.55 21.05 -14.90
C ILE A 9 -1.24 19.73 -15.29
N PHE A 10 -0.85 19.16 -16.43
CA PHE A 10 -1.37 17.86 -16.85
C PHE A 10 -1.13 16.76 -15.82
N LYS A 11 -0.01 16.70 -15.08
CA LYS A 11 0.22 15.62 -14.11
C LYS A 11 -0.75 15.66 -12.93
N TRP A 12 -1.22 16.84 -12.54
CA TRP A 12 -2.20 17.04 -11.46
C TRP A 12 -3.66 16.84 -11.91
N VAL A 13 -3.96 17.19 -13.16
CA VAL A 13 -5.27 16.90 -13.79
C VAL A 13 -5.40 15.42 -14.17
N SER A 14 -4.32 14.79 -14.64
CA SER A 14 -4.29 13.42 -15.19
C SER A 14 -3.79 12.34 -14.22
N SER A 15 -3.55 12.65 -12.94
CA SER A 15 -3.18 11.67 -11.91
C SER A 15 -4.35 10.75 -11.52
N ASN A 16 -4.85 9.99 -12.49
CA ASN A 16 -5.32 8.64 -12.25
C ASN A 16 -4.08 7.73 -12.22
N PHE A 17 -4.02 6.83 -11.24
CA PHE A 17 -2.97 5.82 -10.99
C PHE A 17 -2.00 5.51 -12.14
N VAL A 18 -0.76 6.01 -12.02
CA VAL A 18 0.44 5.30 -12.51
C VAL A 18 1.54 5.48 -11.46
N GLY A 19 1.75 4.44 -10.66
CA GLY A 19 3.02 4.27 -9.94
C GLY A 19 4.08 3.82 -10.94
N SER A 20 5.16 4.59 -11.10
CA SER A 20 6.41 4.12 -11.69
C SER A 20 7.16 3.34 -10.58
N ASN A 21 7.50 2.05 -10.68
CA ASN A 21 7.86 1.19 -11.82
C ASN A 21 7.57 -0.31 -11.49
N LYS A 22 7.65 -1.33 -12.37
CA LYS A 22 8.16 -1.39 -13.76
C LYS A 22 7.43 -2.39 -14.71
N THR A 23 6.43 -3.17 -14.26
CA THR A 23 5.89 -4.36 -14.99
C THR A 23 4.64 -4.09 -15.86
N ARG A 24 4.46 -4.87 -16.94
CA ARG A 24 3.46 -4.64 -18.00
C ARG A 24 2.00 -4.79 -17.55
N LEU A 25 1.14 -3.83 -17.90
CA LEU A 25 -0.32 -3.99 -17.81
C LEU A 25 -0.86 -4.97 -18.87
N SER A 26 -1.78 -5.83 -18.43
CA SER A 26 -2.90 -6.31 -19.24
C SER A 26 -4.19 -6.21 -18.41
N SER A 27 -5.30 -5.90 -19.08
CA SER A 27 -6.69 -5.97 -18.58
C SER A 27 -7.01 -5.31 -17.22
N ILE A 28 -7.48 -4.05 -17.24
CA ILE A 28 -8.43 -3.54 -16.23
C ILE A 28 -9.68 -3.01 -16.95
N VAL A 29 -10.71 -3.86 -17.03
CA VAL A 29 -12.09 -3.48 -17.34
C VAL A 29 -13.01 -4.32 -16.44
N SER A 30 -13.36 -3.81 -15.25
CA SER A 30 -14.57 -4.13 -14.45
C SER A 30 -14.40 -3.82 -12.95
N LEU A 31 -14.28 -2.54 -12.57
CA LEU A 31 -14.37 -2.13 -11.15
C LEU A 31 -15.28 -0.92 -10.95
N PHE A 32 -16.56 -1.12 -11.22
CA PHE A 32 -17.65 -0.39 -10.55
C PHE A 32 -18.79 -1.36 -10.29
N ASN A 33 -18.96 -1.76 -9.03
CA ASN A 33 -20.28 -2.01 -8.45
C ASN A 33 -20.21 -1.75 -6.95
N ILE A 34 -21.26 -1.12 -6.43
CA ILE A 34 -21.33 -0.55 -5.08
C ILE A 34 -21.66 -1.66 -4.08
N ALA A 35 -21.12 -1.53 -2.87
CA ALA A 35 -21.31 -2.50 -1.80
C ALA A 35 -22.74 -2.48 -1.25
N GLU A 36 -23.36 -3.66 -1.13
CA GLU A 36 -24.45 -3.90 -0.18
C GLU A 36 -23.92 -4.67 1.03
N ASN A 37 -24.24 -4.17 2.22
CA ASN A 37 -23.92 -4.84 3.48
C ASN A 37 -24.79 -6.10 3.64
N SER A 38 -24.17 -7.29 3.62
CA SER A 38 -24.81 -8.53 4.08
C SER A 38 -24.23 -8.96 5.43
N ARG A 39 -25.14 -9.32 6.35
CA ARG A 39 -24.81 -9.68 7.73
C ARG A 39 -24.10 -11.04 7.80
N PHE A 40 -23.20 -11.20 8.77
CA PHE A 40 -22.49 -12.45 9.02
C PHE A 40 -23.45 -13.63 9.27
N TYR A 41 -23.51 -14.55 8.31
CA TYR A 41 -23.87 -15.94 8.52
C TYR A 41 -22.81 -16.82 7.85
N SER A 42 -22.37 -17.86 8.56
CA SER A 42 -21.33 -18.77 8.09
C SER A 42 -21.89 -19.72 7.02
N THR A 43 -21.73 -19.36 5.75
CA THR A 43 -22.04 -20.23 4.61
C THR A 43 -20.76 -20.63 3.89
N LYS A 44 -20.55 -21.95 3.72
CA LYS A 44 -19.40 -22.53 3.01
C LYS A 44 -19.30 -21.96 1.59
N ARG A 45 -18.16 -21.34 1.24
CA ARG A 45 -17.88 -20.96 -0.15
C ARG A 45 -17.40 -22.19 -0.93
N ILE A 46 -18.25 -22.67 -1.83
CA ILE A 46 -17.81 -23.51 -2.96
C ILE A 46 -17.26 -22.55 -4.00
N VAL A 47 -15.97 -22.64 -4.31
CA VAL A 47 -15.33 -21.90 -5.41
C VAL A 47 -15.33 -22.81 -6.62
N GLN A 48 -15.84 -22.33 -7.75
CA GLN A 48 -15.88 -23.10 -9.00
C GLN A 48 -14.56 -22.97 -9.76
N THR A 49 -13.94 -24.09 -10.08
CA THR A 49 -12.80 -24.22 -11.00
C THR A 49 -13.27 -24.34 -12.44
N GLU A 50 -12.44 -23.93 -13.40
CA GLU A 50 -12.77 -23.92 -14.84
C GLU A 50 -13.08 -25.32 -15.45
N ASN A 51 -12.77 -26.41 -14.73
CA ASN A 51 -13.13 -27.79 -15.09
C ASN A 51 -14.32 -28.39 -14.31
N GLY A 52 -15.10 -27.61 -13.56
CA GLY A 52 -16.42 -27.99 -13.05
C GLY A 52 -16.50 -29.06 -11.94
N GLN A 53 -15.42 -29.76 -11.58
CA GLN A 53 -15.40 -30.68 -10.44
C GLN A 53 -15.20 -29.94 -9.10
N SER A 54 -16.23 -29.97 -8.25
CA SER A 54 -16.15 -29.44 -6.88
C SER A 54 -15.37 -30.39 -5.98
N ILE A 55 -14.11 -30.07 -5.69
CA ILE A 55 -13.26 -30.84 -4.75
C ILE A 55 -13.94 -30.93 -3.38
N SER A 56 -14.08 -32.14 -2.85
CA SER A 56 -14.70 -32.34 -1.53
C SER A 56 -13.75 -31.93 -0.39
N PRO A 57 -14.27 -31.48 0.77
CA PRO A 57 -13.43 -31.19 1.94
C PRO A 57 -12.62 -32.39 2.43
N VAL A 58 -13.13 -33.62 2.23
CA VAL A 58 -12.45 -34.87 2.59
C VAL A 58 -11.26 -35.09 1.68
N SER A 59 -11.48 -35.07 0.36
CA SER A 59 -10.45 -35.16 -0.68
C SER A 59 -9.32 -34.16 -0.50
N ARG A 60 -9.66 -32.92 -0.10
CA ARG A 60 -8.66 -31.89 0.22
C ARG A 60 -7.86 -32.25 1.47
N THR A 61 -8.50 -32.79 2.51
CA THR A 61 -7.82 -33.20 3.76
C THR A 61 -6.86 -34.38 3.49
N GLU A 62 -7.29 -35.36 2.70
CA GLU A 62 -6.47 -36.50 2.27
C GLU A 62 -5.25 -36.05 1.45
N ALA A 63 -5.44 -35.12 0.51
CA ALA A 63 -4.34 -34.52 -0.25
C ALA A 63 -3.36 -33.73 0.64
N GLN A 64 -3.85 -33.05 1.68
CA GLN A 64 -3.01 -32.36 2.65
C GLN A 64 -2.16 -33.32 3.48
N VAL A 65 -2.72 -34.47 3.89
CA VAL A 65 -1.98 -35.51 4.60
C VAL A 65 -0.92 -36.14 3.70
N ALA A 66 -1.28 -36.56 2.48
CA ALA A 66 -0.33 -37.17 1.54
C ALA A 66 0.82 -36.21 1.15
N LEU A 67 0.52 -34.91 0.97
CA LEU A 67 1.55 -33.89 0.71
C LEU A 67 2.44 -33.64 1.94
N LEU A 68 1.87 -33.61 3.16
CA LEU A 68 2.64 -33.53 4.40
C LEU A 68 3.61 -34.71 4.55
N GLU A 69 3.12 -35.94 4.36
CA GLU A 69 3.93 -37.15 4.46
C GLU A 69 5.07 -37.16 3.43
N TYR A 70 4.80 -36.73 2.18
CA TYR A 70 5.84 -36.57 1.17
C TYR A 70 6.90 -35.55 1.58
N LEU A 71 6.50 -34.32 1.94
CA LEU A 71 7.43 -33.24 2.30
C LEU A 71 8.26 -33.60 3.54
N TYR A 72 7.63 -34.22 4.55
CA TYR A 72 8.31 -34.61 5.79
C TYR A 72 9.17 -35.86 5.62
N PHE A 73 8.59 -37.01 5.26
CA PHE A 73 9.32 -38.29 5.25
C PHE A 73 10.18 -38.50 3.99
N THR A 74 9.72 -38.04 2.82
CA THR A 74 10.46 -38.25 1.56
C THR A 74 11.45 -37.12 1.29
N ARG A 75 11.08 -35.87 1.62
CA ARG A 75 11.92 -34.69 1.36
C ARG A 75 12.70 -34.17 2.55
N ASN A 76 12.47 -34.73 3.75
CA ASN A 76 13.18 -34.36 4.98
C ASN A 76 13.06 -32.85 5.32
N ILE A 77 11.97 -32.20 4.88
CA ILE A 77 11.62 -30.84 5.28
C ILE A 77 11.12 -30.89 6.73
N GLN A 78 11.46 -29.90 7.55
CA GLN A 78 11.02 -29.86 8.95
C GLN A 78 9.50 -29.95 9.06
N PHE A 79 9.00 -30.76 10.00
CA PHE A 79 7.57 -31.06 10.14
C PHE A 79 6.69 -29.80 10.16
N THR A 80 7.12 -28.77 10.89
CA THR A 80 6.41 -27.49 11.01
C THR A 80 6.23 -26.74 9.68
N ASP A 81 7.17 -26.89 8.76
CA ASP A 81 7.13 -26.22 7.46
C ASP A 81 6.44 -27.11 6.43
N ALA A 82 6.67 -28.42 6.45
CA ALA A 82 5.89 -29.39 5.68
C ALA A 82 4.38 -29.29 5.99
N GLU A 83 4.02 -29.08 7.27
CA GLU A 83 2.65 -28.86 7.72
C GLU A 83 2.11 -27.48 7.29
N ASN A 84 2.93 -26.43 7.33
CA ASN A 84 2.53 -25.11 6.83
C ASN A 84 2.28 -25.14 5.31
N MET A 85 3.20 -25.76 4.56
CA MET A 85 3.14 -25.96 3.11
C MET A 85 1.86 -26.70 2.74
N SER A 86 1.63 -27.89 3.30
CA SER A 86 0.46 -28.69 2.97
C SER A 86 -0.85 -27.99 3.31
N LYS A 87 -0.97 -27.33 4.47
CA LYS A 87 -2.23 -26.68 4.87
C LYS A 87 -2.53 -25.41 4.07
N ASN A 88 -1.52 -24.65 3.66
CA ASN A 88 -1.69 -23.30 3.13
C ASN A 88 -1.40 -23.14 1.61
N SER A 89 -1.26 -24.23 0.85
CA SER A 89 -1.10 -24.19 -0.62
C SER A 89 -2.34 -24.72 -1.40
N PRO A 90 -3.53 -24.07 -1.33
CA PRO A 90 -4.75 -24.55 -1.96
C PRO A 90 -4.66 -24.78 -3.48
N HIS A 91 -4.06 -23.87 -4.24
CA HIS A 91 -3.94 -23.97 -5.70
C HIS A 91 -2.95 -25.06 -6.11
N PHE A 92 -1.86 -25.23 -5.35
CA PHE A 92 -0.97 -26.38 -5.54
C PHE A 92 -1.69 -27.71 -5.28
N LEU A 93 -2.51 -27.80 -4.23
CA LEU A 93 -3.33 -28.99 -3.95
C LEU A 93 -4.35 -29.26 -5.06
N GLU A 94 -5.01 -28.22 -5.59
CA GLU A 94 -5.91 -28.32 -6.76
C GLU A 94 -5.16 -28.88 -7.98
N LYS A 95 -3.94 -28.37 -8.26
CA LYS A 95 -3.05 -28.84 -9.32
C LYS A 95 -2.53 -30.27 -9.10
N LEU A 96 -2.45 -30.74 -7.85
CA LEU A 96 -2.04 -32.10 -7.50
C LEU A 96 -3.22 -33.09 -7.63
N LEU A 97 -4.40 -32.73 -7.12
CA LEU A 97 -5.65 -33.49 -7.24
C LEU A 97 -6.03 -33.70 -8.71
N ALA A 98 -5.83 -32.71 -9.57
CA ALA A 98 -6.08 -32.82 -11.01
C ALA A 98 -5.16 -33.82 -11.77
N LYS A 99 -4.19 -34.46 -11.10
CA LYS A 99 -3.27 -35.47 -11.69
C LYS A 99 -3.54 -36.90 -11.23
N VAL A 100 -4.48 -37.11 -10.31
CA VAL A 100 -4.79 -38.42 -9.74
C VAL A 100 -6.23 -38.82 -10.07
N ASP A 101 -6.49 -40.12 -9.99
CA ASP A 101 -7.87 -40.62 -10.04
C ASP A 101 -8.59 -40.25 -8.74
N MET A 102 -9.73 -39.56 -8.88
CA MET A 102 -10.53 -39.05 -7.77
C MET A 102 -11.59 -40.06 -7.30
N ASP A 103 -11.84 -41.12 -8.09
CA ASP A 103 -12.78 -42.20 -7.75
C ASP A 103 -12.09 -43.34 -6.97
N ALA A 104 -10.76 -43.28 -6.83
CA ALA A 104 -9.91 -44.18 -6.04
C ALA A 104 -9.64 -43.62 -4.62
N ASP A 105 -8.87 -44.36 -3.81
CA ASP A 105 -8.30 -43.82 -2.57
C ASP A 105 -7.36 -42.65 -2.92
N ILE A 106 -7.78 -41.44 -2.58
CA ILE A 106 -7.11 -40.19 -2.99
C ILE A 106 -5.76 -40.05 -2.27
N ALA A 107 -5.69 -40.40 -0.99
CA ALA A 107 -4.45 -40.35 -0.22
C ALA A 107 -3.42 -41.31 -0.82
N GLN A 108 -3.81 -42.57 -1.05
CA GLN A 108 -2.94 -43.57 -1.67
C GLN A 108 -2.53 -43.18 -3.10
N SER A 109 -3.46 -42.62 -3.88
CA SER A 109 -3.20 -42.20 -5.27
C SER A 109 -2.23 -41.02 -5.34
N ILE A 110 -2.35 -40.04 -4.44
CA ILE A 110 -1.41 -38.91 -4.34
C ILE A 110 -0.04 -39.38 -3.83
N THR A 111 0.01 -40.18 -2.77
CA THR A 111 1.28 -40.72 -2.26
C THR A 111 2.00 -41.52 -3.36
N ARG A 112 1.28 -42.40 -4.07
CA ARG A 112 1.83 -43.14 -5.22
C ARG A 112 2.28 -42.22 -6.36
N PHE A 113 1.51 -41.17 -6.69
CA PHE A 113 1.90 -40.20 -7.71
C PHE A 113 3.21 -39.50 -7.35
N LEU A 114 3.33 -39.01 -6.11
CA LEU A 114 4.50 -38.29 -5.61
C LEU A 114 5.76 -39.17 -5.49
N CYS A 115 5.62 -40.48 -5.27
CA CYS A 115 6.75 -41.43 -5.32
C CYS A 115 7.44 -41.51 -6.70
N PHE A 116 6.71 -41.23 -7.79
CA PHE A 116 7.25 -41.32 -9.16
C PHE A 116 7.40 -39.96 -9.86
N HIS A 117 6.78 -38.90 -9.32
CA HIS A 117 6.79 -37.56 -9.91
C HIS A 117 7.17 -36.52 -8.85
N PRO A 118 8.48 -36.25 -8.67
CA PRO A 118 8.94 -35.17 -7.81
C PRO A 118 8.29 -33.83 -8.20
N ILE A 119 7.90 -33.06 -7.20
CA ILE A 119 7.28 -31.74 -7.37
C ILE A 119 8.33 -30.64 -7.30
N ASN A 120 8.00 -29.48 -7.89
CA ASN A 120 8.72 -28.25 -7.58
C ASN A 120 8.24 -27.75 -6.20
N GLU A 121 9.07 -27.90 -5.17
CA GLU A 121 8.76 -27.59 -3.78
C GLU A 121 8.61 -26.09 -3.52
N PHE A 122 9.20 -25.25 -4.38
CA PHE A 122 9.05 -23.79 -4.32
C PHE A 122 7.61 -23.33 -4.59
N GLU A 123 6.81 -24.08 -5.36
CA GLU A 123 5.39 -23.76 -5.60
C GLU A 123 4.55 -23.80 -4.30
N PRO A 124 4.41 -24.94 -3.58
CA PRO A 124 3.66 -24.97 -2.32
C PRO A 124 4.33 -24.15 -1.21
N PHE A 125 5.66 -23.99 -1.25
CA PHE A 125 6.38 -23.11 -0.33
C PHE A 125 5.90 -21.66 -0.46
N PHE A 126 6.10 -21.02 -1.61
CA PHE A 126 5.72 -19.63 -1.81
C PHE A 126 4.22 -19.39 -1.65
N GLU A 127 3.38 -20.35 -2.06
CA GLU A 127 1.94 -20.27 -1.81
C GLU A 127 1.61 -20.24 -0.31
N SER A 128 2.25 -21.10 0.48
CA SER A 128 2.09 -21.14 1.94
C SER A 128 2.64 -19.91 2.67
N LEU A 129 3.49 -19.12 2.01
CA LEU A 129 3.95 -17.80 2.47
C LEU A 129 2.99 -16.66 2.10
N GLY A 130 1.84 -16.96 1.50
CA GLY A 130 0.80 -16.00 1.16
C GLY A 130 0.87 -15.42 -0.27
N LEU A 131 1.78 -15.90 -1.12
CA LEU A 131 1.84 -15.49 -2.52
C LEU A 131 0.82 -16.25 -3.37
N LYS A 132 0.24 -15.58 -4.37
CA LYS A 132 -0.64 -16.24 -5.35
C LYS A 132 0.19 -16.82 -6.50
N PRO A 133 -0.34 -17.78 -7.28
CA PRO A 133 0.39 -18.33 -8.43
C PRO A 133 0.93 -17.28 -9.41
N HIS A 134 0.17 -16.22 -9.71
CA HIS A 134 0.66 -15.14 -10.58
C HIS A 134 1.75 -14.27 -9.94
N ASP A 135 1.86 -14.24 -8.61
CA ASP A 135 2.91 -13.53 -7.88
C ASP A 135 4.19 -14.37 -7.78
N TYR A 136 4.08 -15.69 -7.52
CA TYR A 136 5.25 -16.55 -7.32
C TYR A 136 5.78 -17.21 -8.59
N ASN A 137 4.96 -17.46 -9.63
CA ASN A 137 5.43 -18.08 -10.88
C ASN A 137 6.64 -17.35 -11.53
N PRO A 138 6.73 -16.00 -11.53
CA PRO A 138 7.91 -15.28 -12.02
C PRO A 138 9.14 -15.39 -11.11
N LEU A 139 8.95 -15.85 -9.86
CA LEU A 139 9.97 -15.94 -8.82
C LEU A 139 10.50 -17.36 -8.59
N LEU A 140 9.92 -18.36 -9.25
CA LEU A 140 10.38 -19.75 -9.18
C LEU A 140 11.82 -19.85 -9.73
N PRO A 141 12.74 -20.54 -9.03
CA PRO A 141 14.05 -20.87 -9.57
C PRO A 141 13.92 -21.63 -10.90
N ARG A 142 14.86 -21.40 -11.82
CA ARG A 142 14.88 -22.08 -13.12
C ARG A 142 15.51 -23.46 -13.06
N ASP A 143 16.54 -23.59 -12.24
CA ASP A 143 17.44 -24.74 -12.20
C ASP A 143 17.37 -25.51 -10.87
N LEU A 144 16.54 -25.06 -9.93
CA LEU A 144 16.26 -25.73 -8.64
C LEU A 144 14.79 -26.13 -8.57
N MET A 145 14.52 -27.33 -8.04
CA MET A 145 13.15 -27.81 -7.78
C MET A 145 12.92 -28.14 -6.31
N PHE A 146 13.97 -28.21 -5.48
CA PHE A 146 13.90 -28.66 -4.10
C PHE A 146 14.45 -27.59 -3.15
N LEU A 147 13.79 -27.42 -2.00
CA LEU A 147 14.14 -26.38 -1.02
C LEU A 147 15.47 -26.69 -0.31
N CYS A 148 15.82 -27.97 -0.18
CA CYS A 148 17.09 -28.41 0.40
C CYS A 148 18.32 -27.93 -0.38
N ASP A 149 18.14 -27.60 -1.66
CA ASP A 149 19.23 -27.12 -2.53
C ASP A 149 19.50 -25.61 -2.33
N ASP A 150 18.61 -24.89 -1.64
CA ASP A 150 18.73 -23.47 -1.28
C ASP A 150 18.74 -23.29 0.25
N GLY A 151 19.88 -23.63 0.85
CA GLY A 151 20.07 -23.58 2.31
C GLY A 151 20.00 -22.16 2.90
N LEU A 152 20.33 -21.12 2.12
CA LEU A 152 20.27 -19.72 2.58
C LEU A 152 18.82 -19.21 2.60
N LEU A 153 18.01 -19.58 1.61
CA LEU A 153 16.57 -19.30 1.60
C LEU A 153 15.90 -19.83 2.87
N LEU A 154 16.14 -21.10 3.19
CA LEU A 154 15.55 -21.74 4.37
C LEU A 154 16.06 -21.12 5.67
N GLU A 155 17.38 -20.88 5.81
CA GLU A 155 17.95 -20.22 6.99
C GLU A 155 17.29 -18.85 7.24
N ASN A 156 17.25 -17.98 6.24
CA ASN A 156 16.69 -16.63 6.40
C ASN A 156 15.17 -16.66 6.60
N TYR A 157 14.46 -17.60 5.98
CA TYR A 157 13.05 -17.88 6.28
C TYR A 157 12.85 -18.29 7.75
N HIS A 158 13.71 -19.17 8.30
CA HIS A 158 13.65 -19.59 9.69
C HIS A 158 13.97 -18.42 10.65
N VAL A 159 14.94 -17.56 10.32
CA VAL A 159 15.22 -16.34 11.09
C VAL A 159 13.97 -15.45 11.19
N LEU A 160 13.26 -15.20 10.07
CA LEU A 160 12.03 -14.41 10.07
C LEU A 160 10.90 -15.07 10.88
N CYS A 161 10.74 -16.40 10.77
CA CYS A 161 9.77 -17.16 11.58
C CYS A 161 10.08 -17.08 13.08
N ASN A 162 11.33 -17.31 13.46
CA ASN A 162 11.80 -17.31 14.85
C ASN A 162 11.76 -15.90 15.46
N TYR A 163 11.91 -14.86 14.63
CA TYR A 163 11.71 -13.46 15.02
C TYR A 163 10.23 -13.12 15.28
N GLY A 164 9.28 -13.99 14.93
CA GLY A 164 7.85 -13.83 15.19
C GLY A 164 7.03 -13.31 14.01
N ILE A 165 7.59 -13.23 12.81
CA ILE A 165 6.86 -12.80 11.61
C ILE A 165 5.96 -13.94 11.14
N ALA A 166 4.66 -13.67 10.98
CA ALA A 166 3.71 -14.66 10.51
C ALA A 166 4.08 -15.15 9.09
N ARG A 167 4.16 -16.48 8.89
CA ARG A 167 4.57 -17.12 7.64
C ARG A 167 3.87 -16.56 6.39
N SER A 168 2.56 -16.30 6.48
CA SER A 168 1.72 -15.71 5.43
C SER A 168 2.02 -14.24 5.06
N LYS A 169 3.00 -13.62 5.74
CA LYS A 169 3.55 -12.29 5.42
C LYS A 169 4.95 -12.37 4.81
N ILE A 170 5.68 -13.45 5.04
CA ILE A 170 7.06 -13.64 4.56
C ILE A 170 7.09 -13.65 3.03
N GLY A 171 6.02 -14.09 2.35
CA GLY A 171 5.92 -14.05 0.89
C GLY A 171 6.02 -12.62 0.33
N LYS A 172 5.44 -11.62 1.01
CA LYS A 172 5.62 -10.20 0.64
C LYS A 172 7.08 -9.78 0.77
N ILE A 173 7.74 -10.19 1.86
CA ILE A 173 9.16 -9.90 2.10
C ILE A 173 10.03 -10.51 0.98
N TYR A 174 9.79 -11.78 0.63
CA TYR A 174 10.49 -12.45 -0.48
C TYR A 174 10.28 -11.76 -1.84
N LYS A 175 9.06 -11.28 -2.12
CA LYS A 175 8.71 -10.60 -3.38
C LYS A 175 9.30 -9.18 -3.50
N GLU A 176 9.42 -8.46 -2.38
CA GLU A 176 9.86 -7.05 -2.36
C GLU A 176 11.33 -6.87 -1.95
N ALA A 177 11.95 -7.89 -1.36
CA ALA A 177 13.33 -7.87 -0.88
C ALA A 177 13.97 -9.28 -0.97
N THR A 178 13.99 -9.86 -2.17
CA THR A 178 14.49 -11.23 -2.42
C THR A 178 15.93 -11.44 -1.94
N GLU A 179 16.77 -10.39 -2.00
CA GLU A 179 18.17 -10.39 -1.57
C GLU A 179 18.34 -10.79 -0.10
N VAL A 180 17.33 -10.54 0.74
CA VAL A 180 17.32 -10.90 2.18
C VAL A 180 17.45 -12.41 2.40
N PHE A 181 16.99 -13.21 1.44
CA PHE A 181 17.02 -14.67 1.52
C PHE A 181 18.32 -15.27 1.00
N GLY A 182 19.16 -14.47 0.33
CA GLY A 182 20.51 -14.83 -0.08
C GLY A 182 21.60 -14.41 0.91
N TYR A 183 21.25 -14.01 2.14
CA TYR A 183 22.22 -13.60 3.15
C TYR A 183 22.90 -14.79 3.83
N ASP A 184 24.19 -14.63 4.11
CA ASP A 184 24.97 -15.56 4.93
C ASP A 184 24.37 -15.73 6.34
N TYR A 185 24.62 -16.90 6.92
CA TYR A 185 24.16 -17.31 8.24
C TYR A 185 24.35 -16.22 9.31
N GLY A 186 23.26 -15.85 9.99
CA GLY A 186 23.25 -14.86 11.07
C GLY A 186 23.23 -13.38 10.64
N VAL A 187 23.48 -13.03 9.37
CA VAL A 187 23.49 -11.63 8.90
C VAL A 187 22.12 -10.98 9.07
N LEU A 188 21.03 -11.68 8.75
CA LEU A 188 19.67 -11.18 8.93
C LEU A 188 19.31 -10.97 10.42
N ALA A 189 19.73 -11.87 11.30
CA ALA A 189 19.51 -11.75 12.74
C ALA A 189 20.26 -10.56 13.33
N LEU A 190 21.53 -10.36 12.94
CA LEU A 190 22.31 -9.18 13.32
C LEU A 190 21.67 -7.87 12.82
N LYS A 191 21.09 -7.87 11.62
CA LYS A 191 20.40 -6.69 11.08
C LYS A 191 19.11 -6.36 11.84
N LEU A 192 18.28 -7.35 12.13
CA LEU A 192 17.08 -7.16 12.96
C LEU A 192 17.46 -6.58 14.32
N LYS A 193 18.49 -7.15 14.96
CA LYS A 193 19.05 -6.62 16.21
C LYS A 193 19.58 -5.18 16.07
N ALA A 194 20.27 -4.84 14.98
CA ALA A 194 20.79 -3.49 14.78
C ALA A 194 19.67 -2.43 14.71
N TYR A 195 18.46 -2.80 14.27
CA TYR A 195 17.28 -1.93 14.37
C TYR A 195 16.68 -1.91 15.79
N GLU A 196 16.69 -3.02 16.53
CA GLU A 196 16.29 -3.04 17.95
C GLU A 196 17.22 -2.18 18.82
N ASP A 197 18.53 -2.22 18.55
CA ASP A 197 19.57 -1.41 19.21
C ASP A 197 19.37 0.11 18.97
N LEU A 198 18.58 0.51 17.96
CA LEU A 198 18.12 1.90 17.83
C LEU A 198 17.06 2.28 18.88
N GLY A 199 16.53 1.34 19.65
CA GLY A 199 15.42 1.52 20.59
C GLY A 199 14.04 1.22 19.98
N LEU A 200 13.96 0.25 19.07
CA LEU A 200 12.70 -0.24 18.49
C LEU A 200 12.28 -1.55 19.17
N SER A 201 10.98 -1.71 19.46
CA SER A 201 10.48 -2.97 19.99
C SER A 201 10.40 -4.04 18.90
N GLN A 202 10.53 -5.32 19.30
CA GLN A 202 10.33 -6.46 18.41
C GLN A 202 8.94 -6.42 17.73
N SER A 203 7.88 -6.02 18.45
CA SER A 203 6.53 -5.88 17.89
C SER A 203 6.47 -4.86 16.75
N PHE A 204 7.05 -3.68 16.98
CA PHE A 204 7.13 -2.63 15.98
C PHE A 204 7.98 -3.08 14.79
N MET A 205 9.10 -3.75 15.03
CA MET A 205 9.97 -4.29 13.99
C MET A 205 9.27 -5.33 13.11
N ILE A 206 8.53 -6.28 13.69
CA ILE A 206 7.70 -7.25 12.94
C ILE A 206 6.73 -6.53 12.01
N LYS A 207 6.03 -5.50 12.50
CA LYS A 207 5.10 -4.71 11.67
C LYS A 207 5.83 -3.91 10.59
N LEU A 208 6.94 -3.29 10.95
CA LEU A 208 7.74 -2.42 10.09
C LEU A 208 8.33 -3.20 8.90
N VAL A 209 8.92 -4.38 9.11
CA VAL A 209 9.52 -5.17 8.01
C VAL A 209 8.47 -5.77 7.07
N VAL A 210 7.23 -5.99 7.53
CA VAL A 210 6.11 -6.37 6.66
C VAL A 210 5.59 -5.17 5.86
N CYS A 211 5.68 -3.95 6.40
CA CYS A 211 5.30 -2.71 5.72
C CYS A 211 6.41 -2.16 4.80
N SER A 212 7.68 -2.47 5.08
CA SER A 212 8.86 -1.99 4.33
C SER A 212 9.96 -3.05 4.28
N PRO A 213 9.78 -4.15 3.53
CA PRO A 213 10.75 -5.25 3.45
C PRO A 213 12.16 -4.81 3.07
N TYR A 214 12.26 -3.78 2.22
CA TYR A 214 13.53 -3.24 1.75
C TYR A 214 14.42 -2.65 2.86
N LEU A 215 13.89 -2.37 4.07
CA LEU A 215 14.71 -2.01 5.24
C LEU A 215 15.67 -3.13 5.66
N LEU A 216 15.39 -4.37 5.26
CA LEU A 216 16.28 -5.51 5.47
C LEU A 216 17.38 -5.61 4.39
N ILE A 217 17.36 -4.80 3.33
CA ILE A 217 18.36 -4.81 2.25
C ILE A 217 19.57 -3.92 2.61
N GLY A 218 20.79 -4.44 2.43
CA GLY A 218 22.03 -3.67 2.57
C GLY A 218 22.46 -3.47 4.03
N GLU A 219 22.80 -2.23 4.40
CA GLU A 219 23.06 -1.84 5.80
C GLU A 219 21.81 -1.23 6.45
N VAL A 220 21.88 -0.87 7.74
CA VAL A 220 20.81 -0.13 8.43
C VAL A 220 20.46 1.15 7.63
N ASN A 221 19.18 1.33 7.33
CA ASN A 221 18.74 2.40 6.43
C ASN A 221 18.92 3.79 7.06
N ALA A 222 19.93 4.52 6.59
CA ALA A 222 20.32 5.82 7.15
C ALA A 222 19.23 6.91 7.06
N ASP A 223 18.32 6.83 6.09
CA ASP A 223 17.24 7.80 5.97
C ASP A 223 16.11 7.53 6.96
N PHE A 224 15.76 6.25 7.19
CA PHE A 224 14.88 5.83 8.27
C PHE A 224 15.43 6.20 9.65
N VAL A 225 16.74 6.01 9.90
CA VAL A 225 17.38 6.44 11.17
C VAL A 225 17.18 7.94 11.40
N LYS A 226 17.43 8.79 10.39
CA LYS A 226 17.19 10.24 10.49
C LYS A 226 15.72 10.60 10.69
N VAL A 227 14.77 9.84 10.12
CA VAL A 227 13.33 10.02 10.41
C VAL A 227 13.08 9.76 11.90
N LEU A 228 13.60 8.67 12.47
CA LEU A 228 13.47 8.40 13.91
C LEU A 228 14.11 9.49 14.78
N GLU A 229 15.29 10.01 14.39
CA GLU A 229 15.96 11.12 15.08
C GLU A 229 15.11 12.40 15.08
N ILE A 230 14.53 12.77 13.92
CA ILE A 230 13.61 13.90 13.80
C ILE A 230 12.40 13.70 14.72
N LEU A 231 11.73 12.54 14.64
CA LEU A 231 10.54 12.25 15.44
C LEU A 231 10.85 12.31 16.96
N ARG A 232 11.97 11.73 17.40
CA ARG A 232 12.44 11.80 18.79
C ARG A 232 12.73 13.22 19.24
N LYS A 233 13.42 14.01 18.41
CA LYS A 233 13.71 15.43 18.69
C LYS A 233 12.43 16.23 18.88
N GLN A 234 11.38 15.89 18.14
CA GLN A 234 10.06 16.51 18.24
C GLN A 234 9.16 15.94 19.34
N GLY A 235 9.67 15.06 20.21
CA GLY A 235 8.88 14.45 21.29
C GLY A 235 7.82 13.44 20.82
N VAL A 236 7.89 12.98 19.57
CA VAL A 236 6.94 12.01 19.01
C VAL A 236 7.36 10.59 19.43
N GLU A 237 6.50 9.93 20.21
CA GLU A 237 6.68 8.52 20.56
C GLU A 237 6.60 7.63 19.31
N ILE A 238 7.63 6.80 19.10
CA ILE A 238 7.72 5.90 17.93
C ILE A 238 6.56 4.89 17.89
N ILE A 239 6.02 4.52 19.04
CA ILE A 239 4.84 3.63 19.14
C ILE A 239 3.64 4.21 18.37
N ARG A 240 3.50 5.54 18.29
CA ARG A 240 2.45 6.19 17.49
C ARG A 240 2.62 5.98 15.97
N MET A 241 3.85 5.72 15.50
CA MET A 241 4.04 5.27 14.11
C MET A 241 3.40 3.90 13.90
N GLU A 242 3.48 3.00 14.89
CA GLU A 242 2.90 1.65 14.80
C GLU A 242 1.41 1.72 14.49
N GLU A 243 0.67 2.64 15.11
CA GLU A 243 -0.77 2.84 14.92
C GLU A 243 -1.13 3.15 13.46
N HIS A 244 -0.29 3.92 12.76
CA HIS A 244 -0.52 4.38 11.38
C HIS A 244 0.14 3.49 10.29
N LEU A 245 0.98 2.52 10.66
CA LEU A 245 1.53 1.56 9.70
C LEU A 245 0.47 0.58 9.19
N SER A 246 0.41 0.40 7.88
CA SER A 246 -0.53 -0.42 7.12
C SER A 246 0.23 -1.39 6.21
N GLU A 247 0.02 -2.69 6.41
CA GLU A 247 0.68 -3.74 5.61
C GLU A 247 0.35 -3.67 4.10
N LYS A 248 -0.74 -2.98 3.74
CA LYS A 248 -1.22 -2.80 2.36
C LYS A 248 -0.49 -1.68 1.62
N SER A 249 0.21 -0.82 2.33
CA SER A 249 0.91 0.35 1.82
C SER A 249 2.40 0.07 1.68
N SER A 250 3.11 0.92 0.95
CA SER A 250 4.56 0.85 0.75
C SER A 250 5.18 2.21 1.06
N TYR A 251 5.97 2.26 2.12
CA TYR A 251 6.55 3.49 2.65
C TYR A 251 7.85 3.80 1.90
N ASP A 252 8.19 5.08 1.74
CA ASP A 252 9.47 5.54 1.19
C ASP A 252 10.13 6.50 2.19
N TRP A 253 11.02 5.96 3.02
CA TRP A 253 11.66 6.71 4.10
C TRP A 253 12.54 7.85 3.59
N SER A 254 13.06 7.77 2.35
CA SER A 254 13.89 8.82 1.77
C SER A 254 13.04 10.02 1.31
N LYS A 255 11.88 9.75 0.69
CA LYS A 255 10.87 10.80 0.42
C LYS A 255 10.30 11.41 1.69
N LEU A 256 9.99 10.60 2.70
CA LEU A 256 9.49 11.09 3.98
C LEU A 256 10.53 11.99 4.68
N LEU A 257 11.79 11.55 4.77
CA LEU A 257 12.88 12.38 5.29
C LEU A 257 13.00 13.70 4.53
N SER A 258 12.95 13.64 3.20
CA SER A 258 13.01 14.83 2.34
C SER A 258 11.82 15.78 2.58
N LEU A 259 10.65 15.25 2.92
CA LEU A 259 9.44 16.03 3.22
C LEU A 259 9.53 16.68 4.61
N LEU A 260 9.95 15.93 5.63
CA LEU A 260 10.18 16.46 6.98
C LEU A 260 11.24 17.57 6.96
N ASN A 261 12.33 17.36 6.21
CA ASN A 261 13.35 18.39 5.98
C ASN A 261 12.78 19.61 5.28
N LEU A 262 11.92 19.45 4.26
CA LEU A 262 11.28 20.58 3.57
C LEU A 262 10.46 21.45 4.53
N PHE A 263 9.68 20.84 5.43
CA PHE A 263 8.95 21.56 6.48
C PHE A 263 9.89 22.22 7.50
N GLY A 264 10.98 21.54 7.91
CA GLY A 264 11.98 22.11 8.82
C GLY A 264 12.72 23.32 8.27
N HIS A 265 12.96 23.38 6.96
CA HIS A 265 13.60 24.55 6.31
C HIS A 265 12.59 25.67 5.96
N ALA A 266 11.28 25.45 6.10
CA ALA A 266 10.23 26.39 5.74
C ALA A 266 9.97 27.50 6.78
N GLY A 267 10.96 27.82 7.61
CA GLY A 267 10.87 28.89 8.62
C GLY A 267 10.09 28.54 9.89
N TYR A 268 9.79 27.25 10.10
CA TYR A 268 9.24 26.78 11.38
C TYR A 268 10.29 26.78 12.49
N ASN A 269 9.86 27.18 13.69
CA ASN A 269 10.60 26.83 14.89
C ASN A 269 10.38 25.33 15.22
N GLU A 270 11.17 24.79 16.14
CA GLU A 270 11.10 23.35 16.44
C GLU A 270 9.71 22.95 16.98
N GLU A 271 9.12 23.77 17.86
CA GLU A 271 7.78 23.55 18.42
C GLU A 271 6.68 23.44 17.35
N GLN A 272 6.71 24.27 16.30
CA GLN A 272 5.76 24.25 15.19
C GLN A 272 5.90 22.99 14.34
N LEU A 273 7.14 22.57 14.05
CA LEU A 273 7.40 21.34 13.32
C LEU A 273 6.95 20.12 14.13
N GLY A 274 7.27 20.09 15.42
CA GLY A 274 6.84 19.02 16.32
C GLY A 274 5.34 18.95 16.53
N GLY A 275 4.67 20.10 16.63
CA GLY A 275 3.21 20.20 16.67
C GLY A 275 2.56 19.63 15.41
N LEU A 276 3.02 20.04 14.22
CA LEU A 276 2.54 19.54 12.94
C LEU A 276 2.67 18.01 12.84
N ILE A 277 3.86 17.48 13.11
CA ILE A 277 4.13 16.04 13.04
C ILE A 277 3.28 15.29 14.09
N SER A 278 3.21 15.80 15.32
CA SER A 278 2.46 15.15 16.42
C SER A 278 0.95 15.07 16.18
N GLN A 279 0.38 16.08 15.50
CA GLN A 279 -1.06 16.16 15.20
C GLN A 279 -1.44 15.40 13.93
N HIS A 280 -0.56 15.38 12.92
CA HIS A 280 -0.88 14.90 11.57
C HIS A 280 0.04 13.75 11.09
N LEU A 281 0.58 12.94 12.00
CA LEU A 281 1.50 11.84 11.68
C LEU A 281 0.94 10.85 10.62
N GLU A 282 -0.36 10.54 10.66
CA GLU A 282 -1.09 9.76 9.63
C GLU A 282 -0.81 10.31 8.22
N ILE A 283 -0.94 11.63 8.05
CA ILE A 283 -0.74 12.32 6.77
C ILE A 283 0.69 12.14 6.25
N PHE A 284 1.70 12.03 7.12
CA PHE A 284 3.09 11.83 6.71
C PHE A 284 3.47 10.37 6.44
N LEU A 285 2.77 9.41 7.03
CA LEU A 285 3.10 7.99 6.91
C LEU A 285 2.36 7.30 5.76
N GLU A 286 1.12 7.66 5.44
CA GLU A 286 0.35 6.98 4.37
C GLU A 286 0.96 7.09 2.96
N ASP A 287 0.33 6.45 1.95
CA ASP A 287 0.63 6.59 0.50
C ASP A 287 0.31 8.02 -0.05
N SER A 288 0.34 9.00 0.84
CA SER A 288 0.05 10.42 0.74
C SER A 288 1.30 11.26 0.47
N VAL A 289 2.52 10.81 0.79
CA VAL A 289 3.77 11.60 0.66
C VAL A 289 3.93 12.19 -0.74
N ASP A 290 3.74 11.38 -1.79
CA ASP A 290 3.77 11.85 -3.19
C ASP A 290 2.65 12.87 -3.50
N ARG A 291 1.48 12.73 -2.84
CA ARG A 291 0.34 13.66 -2.97
C ARG A 291 0.59 14.98 -2.24
N ILE A 292 1.30 14.96 -1.11
CA ILE A 292 1.74 16.15 -0.39
C ILE A 292 2.71 16.94 -1.26
N TYR A 293 3.70 16.29 -1.88
CA TYR A 293 4.57 16.95 -2.86
C TYR A 293 3.79 17.56 -4.04
N LEU A 294 2.76 16.86 -4.55
CA LEU A 294 1.87 17.40 -5.58
C LEU A 294 1.06 18.61 -5.09
N LEU A 295 0.58 18.60 -3.83
CA LEU A 295 -0.15 19.72 -3.23
C LEU A 295 0.75 20.93 -3.00
N ILE A 296 1.93 20.74 -2.41
CA ILE A 296 2.93 21.79 -2.21
C ILE A 296 3.31 22.40 -3.56
N GLY A 297 3.68 21.59 -4.55
CA GLY A 297 4.03 22.06 -5.89
C GLY A 297 2.88 22.75 -6.63
N PHE A 298 1.64 22.36 -6.35
CA PHE A 298 0.44 23.02 -6.87
C PHE A 298 0.24 24.41 -6.23
N LEU A 299 0.26 24.51 -4.91
CA LEU A 299 0.08 25.78 -4.19
C LEU A 299 1.22 26.78 -4.49
N LEU A 300 2.48 26.32 -4.50
CA LEU A 300 3.63 27.12 -4.95
C LEU A 300 3.42 27.69 -6.37
N LYS A 301 2.78 26.92 -7.27
CA LYS A 301 2.51 27.36 -8.65
C LYS A 301 1.41 28.43 -8.74
N PHE A 302 0.51 28.53 -7.76
CA PHE A 302 -0.40 29.67 -7.64
C PHE A 302 0.22 30.85 -6.88
N GLY A 303 1.47 30.74 -6.44
CA GLY A 303 2.19 31.81 -5.76
C GLY A 303 2.06 31.79 -4.23
N SER A 304 1.53 30.71 -3.65
CA SER A 304 1.59 30.53 -2.20
C SER A 304 3.05 30.41 -1.77
N THR A 305 3.43 31.10 -0.70
CA THR A 305 4.75 30.92 -0.08
C THR A 305 4.81 29.62 0.70
N MET A 306 6.01 29.07 0.92
CA MET A 306 6.16 27.87 1.73
C MET A 306 5.61 28.07 3.15
N ASN A 307 5.80 29.25 3.74
CA ASN A 307 5.27 29.60 5.06
C ASN A 307 3.73 29.52 5.13
N GLN A 308 3.02 29.97 4.07
CA GLN A 308 1.56 29.84 3.98
C GLN A 308 1.13 28.38 3.84
N ILE A 309 1.83 27.60 3.02
CA ILE A 309 1.55 26.16 2.84
C ILE A 309 1.78 25.40 4.15
N CYS A 310 2.84 25.73 4.88
CA CYS A 310 3.08 25.17 6.21
C CYS A 310 1.95 25.56 7.18
N SER A 311 1.59 26.85 7.26
CA SER A 311 0.50 27.31 8.14
C SER A 311 -0.84 26.62 7.85
N MET A 312 -1.12 26.30 6.58
CA MET A 312 -2.27 25.46 6.18
C MET A 312 -2.17 24.06 6.81
N PHE A 313 -1.01 23.41 6.77
CA PHE A 313 -0.81 22.10 7.40
C PHE A 313 -0.90 22.13 8.94
N LEU A 314 -0.56 23.22 9.63
CA LEU A 314 -0.80 23.37 11.09
C LEU A 314 -2.27 23.59 11.45
N GLN A 315 -3.06 24.10 10.51
CA GLN A 315 -4.49 24.35 10.67
C GLN A 315 -5.32 23.29 9.94
N PHE A 316 -4.73 22.11 9.68
CA PHE A 316 -5.34 21.13 8.82
C PHE A 316 -6.63 20.57 9.45
N PRO A 317 -7.76 20.57 8.73
CA PRO A 317 -9.05 20.15 9.28
C PRO A 317 -9.05 18.69 9.72
N GLN A 318 -9.95 18.34 10.64
CA GLN A 318 -10.17 16.96 11.08
C GLN A 318 -10.88 16.12 9.99
N MET A 319 -10.14 15.81 8.91
CA MET A 319 -10.57 15.00 7.77
C MET A 319 -9.38 14.23 7.19
N LYS A 320 -9.67 13.28 6.29
CA LYS A 320 -8.61 12.54 5.58
C LYS A 320 -7.93 13.41 4.53
N PHE A 321 -6.60 13.26 4.40
CA PHE A 321 -5.82 14.03 3.43
C PHE A 321 -6.23 13.76 1.98
N GLU A 322 -6.63 12.52 1.68
CA GLU A 322 -7.13 12.06 0.37
C GLU A 322 -8.38 12.84 -0.03
N GLU A 323 -9.27 13.08 0.94
CA GLU A 323 -10.52 13.80 0.72
C GLU A 323 -10.23 15.28 0.50
N PHE A 324 -9.38 15.88 1.34
CA PHE A 324 -8.96 17.28 1.20
C PHE A 324 -8.33 17.53 -0.18
N PHE A 325 -7.38 16.68 -0.57
CA PHE A 325 -6.72 16.74 -1.87
C PHE A 325 -7.71 16.57 -3.04
N PHE A 326 -8.69 15.67 -2.91
CA PHE A 326 -9.71 15.43 -3.93
C PHE A 326 -10.68 16.61 -4.07
N ASN A 327 -11.15 17.18 -2.96
CA ASN A 327 -11.99 18.38 -2.93
C ASN A 327 -11.27 19.58 -3.57
N LEU A 328 -10.04 19.85 -3.13
CA LEU A 328 -9.19 20.92 -3.67
C LEU A 328 -8.96 20.74 -5.19
N ARG A 329 -8.82 19.49 -5.64
CA ARG A 329 -8.77 19.15 -7.07
C ARG A 329 -10.09 19.43 -7.81
N ASN A 330 -11.22 19.08 -7.22
CA ASN A 330 -12.53 19.35 -7.81
C ASN A 330 -12.84 20.84 -7.88
N CYS A 331 -12.44 21.64 -6.90
CA CYS A 331 -12.58 23.10 -6.91
C CYS A 331 -11.88 23.74 -8.13
N PHE A 332 -10.66 23.30 -8.48
CA PHE A 332 -9.98 23.79 -9.68
C PHE A 332 -10.68 23.36 -10.96
N LEU A 333 -11.09 22.09 -11.05
CA LEU A 333 -11.77 21.56 -12.23
C LEU A 333 -13.13 22.27 -12.45
N PHE A 334 -13.86 22.53 -11.37
CA PHE A 334 -15.09 23.33 -11.36
C PHE A 334 -14.84 24.74 -11.91
N LEU A 335 -13.85 25.45 -11.36
CA LEU A 335 -13.51 26.83 -11.79
C LEU A 335 -13.07 26.90 -13.26
N ASN A 336 -12.31 25.91 -13.72
CA ASN A 336 -11.89 25.80 -15.11
C ASN A 336 -13.07 25.44 -16.04
N GLU A 337 -14.04 24.64 -15.60
CA GLU A 337 -15.25 24.31 -16.38
C GLU A 337 -16.18 25.52 -16.56
N ILE A 338 -16.36 26.36 -15.53
CA ILE A 338 -17.10 27.64 -15.64
C ILE A 338 -16.28 28.75 -16.32
N ARG A 339 -15.08 28.43 -16.82
CA ARG A 339 -14.17 29.34 -17.55
C ARG A 339 -13.77 30.58 -16.75
N MET A 340 -13.54 30.43 -15.44
CA MET A 340 -12.95 31.49 -14.64
C MET A 340 -11.56 31.85 -15.16
N GLU A 341 -11.21 33.14 -15.11
CA GLU A 341 -9.88 33.60 -15.54
C GLU A 341 -8.78 32.98 -14.68
N ALA A 342 -7.68 32.54 -15.29
CA ALA A 342 -6.57 31.89 -14.59
C ALA A 342 -5.98 32.72 -13.44
N ARG A 343 -6.00 34.06 -13.56
CA ARG A 343 -5.58 34.99 -12.49
C ARG A 343 -6.52 34.97 -11.28
N GLU A 344 -7.82 34.82 -11.52
CA GLU A 344 -8.83 34.78 -10.46
C GLU A 344 -8.83 33.42 -9.76
N ILE A 345 -8.65 32.32 -10.51
CA ILE A 345 -8.35 31.01 -9.95
C ILE A 345 -7.10 31.10 -9.04
N GLN A 346 -6.05 31.77 -9.51
CA GLN A 346 -4.83 31.97 -8.72
C GLN A 346 -5.08 32.74 -7.41
N ASN A 347 -5.80 33.86 -7.47
CA ASN A 347 -6.16 34.65 -6.29
C ASN A 347 -6.93 33.81 -5.26
N ILE A 348 -7.92 33.03 -5.71
CA ILE A 348 -8.76 32.18 -4.86
C ILE A 348 -7.92 31.10 -4.16
N PHE A 349 -7.11 30.35 -4.91
CA PHE A 349 -6.27 29.28 -4.34
C PHE A 349 -5.14 29.79 -3.42
N CYS A 350 -4.65 31.01 -3.63
CA CYS A 350 -3.70 31.64 -2.70
C CYS A 350 -4.34 32.21 -1.44
N SER A 351 -5.62 32.58 -1.48
CA SER A 351 -6.29 33.27 -0.37
C SER A 351 -6.71 32.31 0.73
N ASP A 352 -7.33 31.18 0.37
CA ASP A 352 -7.84 30.20 1.34
C ASP A 352 -7.86 28.77 0.77
N PRO A 353 -6.71 28.07 0.75
CA PRO A 353 -6.65 26.66 0.34
C PRO A 353 -7.34 25.71 1.32
N LEU A 354 -7.53 26.10 2.60
CA LEU A 354 -8.18 25.27 3.62
C LEU A 354 -9.67 25.10 3.34
N MET A 355 -10.37 26.22 3.10
CA MET A 355 -11.78 26.22 2.73
C MET A 355 -12.00 25.43 1.42
N LEU A 356 -11.14 25.62 0.42
CA LEU A 356 -11.25 24.92 -0.87
C LEU A 356 -11.05 23.39 -0.75
N GLY A 357 -10.15 22.93 0.13
CA GLY A 357 -9.99 21.49 0.41
C GLY A 357 -11.05 20.91 1.34
N SER A 358 -11.67 21.74 2.18
CA SER A 358 -12.83 21.32 3.00
C SER A 358 -14.14 21.29 2.20
N CYS A 359 -14.22 22.01 1.08
CA CYS A 359 -15.46 22.17 0.30
C CYS A 359 -15.78 20.96 -0.61
N ARG A 360 -16.92 20.31 -0.37
CA ARG A 360 -17.46 19.24 -1.24
C ARG A 360 -18.36 19.81 -2.33
N LEU A 361 -17.78 20.26 -3.44
CA LEU A 361 -18.57 20.82 -4.55
C LEU A 361 -19.36 19.79 -5.37
N LYS A 362 -20.57 20.19 -5.75
CA LYS A 362 -21.38 19.55 -6.79
C LYS A 362 -20.84 19.90 -8.18
N LYS A 363 -21.11 19.06 -9.19
CA LYS A 363 -20.69 19.33 -10.57
C LYS A 363 -21.34 20.62 -11.11
N PRO A 364 -20.67 21.40 -11.99
CA PRO A 364 -21.22 22.64 -12.53
C PRO A 364 -22.61 22.48 -13.15
N ASN A 365 -22.88 21.39 -13.89
CA ASN A 365 -24.22 21.12 -14.44
C ASN A 365 -25.32 21.01 -13.36
N THR A 366 -25.03 20.41 -12.21
CA THR A 366 -25.98 20.31 -11.09
C THR A 366 -26.23 21.70 -10.47
N LEU A 367 -25.19 22.52 -10.35
CA LEU A 367 -25.29 23.89 -9.85
C LEU A 367 -25.96 24.84 -10.85
N ARG A 368 -25.75 24.68 -12.17
CA ARG A 368 -26.44 25.44 -13.24
C ARG A 368 -27.95 25.24 -13.14
N LEU A 369 -28.39 24.00 -12.94
CA LEU A 369 -29.79 23.64 -12.76
C LEU A 369 -30.36 24.18 -11.43
N ALA A 370 -29.61 24.14 -10.34
CA ALA A 370 -30.08 24.60 -9.02
C ALA A 370 -30.10 26.13 -8.87
N LEU A 371 -29.17 26.85 -9.50
CA LEU A 371 -29.02 28.31 -9.38
C LEU A 371 -29.73 29.10 -10.49
N HIS A 372 -30.17 28.44 -11.57
CA HIS A 372 -30.59 29.09 -12.82
C HIS A 372 -29.60 30.17 -13.32
N ALA A 373 -28.31 29.96 -13.04
CA ALA A 373 -27.24 30.91 -13.30
C ALA A 373 -26.38 30.46 -14.48
N ALA A 374 -26.06 31.40 -15.38
CA ALA A 374 -25.01 31.21 -16.38
C ALA A 374 -23.62 31.26 -15.71
N ASP A 375 -22.63 30.60 -16.33
CA ASP A 375 -21.25 30.50 -15.84
C ASP A 375 -20.65 31.85 -15.41
N LYS A 376 -20.89 32.91 -16.20
CA LYS A 376 -20.45 34.28 -15.88
C LYS A 376 -20.97 34.77 -14.52
N ARG A 377 -22.24 34.50 -14.21
CA ARG A 377 -22.87 34.88 -12.94
C ARG A 377 -22.36 34.04 -11.77
N MET A 378 -21.96 32.78 -12.02
CA MET A 378 -21.26 31.98 -11.00
C MET A 378 -19.87 32.54 -10.72
N CYS A 379 -19.11 32.91 -11.76
CA CYS A 379 -17.81 33.57 -11.60
C CYS A 379 -17.93 34.86 -10.79
N GLU A 380 -18.90 35.73 -11.12
CA GLU A 380 -19.16 36.98 -10.40
C GLU A 380 -19.45 36.74 -8.90
N VAL A 381 -20.33 35.79 -8.55
CA VAL A 381 -20.66 35.45 -7.15
C VAL A 381 -19.44 34.91 -6.38
N ILE A 382 -18.62 34.07 -7.01
CA ILE A 382 -17.42 33.50 -6.38
C ILE A 382 -16.32 34.56 -6.20
N GLN A 383 -16.16 35.48 -7.15
CA GLN A 383 -15.24 36.62 -7.06
C GLN A 383 -15.64 37.59 -5.94
N GLU A 384 -16.94 37.90 -5.80
CA GLU A 384 -17.43 38.75 -4.72
C GLU A 384 -17.23 38.11 -3.33
N LYS A 385 -17.45 36.79 -3.21
CA LYS A 385 -17.32 36.04 -1.95
C LYS A 385 -16.82 34.61 -2.21
N PRO A 386 -15.51 34.34 -2.05
CA PRO A 386 -14.97 32.98 -2.16
C PRO A 386 -15.64 31.98 -1.19
N THR A 387 -16.09 32.42 0.00
CA THR A 387 -16.86 31.58 0.93
C THR A 387 -18.26 31.15 0.43
N SER A 388 -18.69 31.60 -0.76
CA SER A 388 -19.87 31.02 -1.42
C SER A 388 -19.66 29.56 -1.85
N PHE A 389 -18.41 29.09 -1.99
CA PHE A 389 -18.10 27.68 -2.28
C PHE A 389 -18.77 26.72 -1.29
N GLU A 390 -18.66 26.98 0.02
CA GLU A 390 -19.29 26.16 1.07
C GLU A 390 -20.81 26.03 0.85
N LYS A 391 -21.48 27.17 0.60
CA LYS A 391 -22.93 27.24 0.35
C LYS A 391 -23.35 26.55 -0.95
N MET A 392 -22.48 26.51 -1.95
CA MET A 392 -22.70 25.74 -3.19
C MET A 392 -22.53 24.23 -2.98
N GLY A 393 -21.69 23.81 -2.03
CA GLY A 393 -21.56 22.41 -1.60
C GLY A 393 -22.84 21.89 -0.94
N ASP A 394 -23.24 22.51 0.17
CA ASP A 394 -24.38 22.06 0.99
C ASP A 394 -25.71 22.08 0.24
N GLY A 395 -25.82 22.91 -0.80
CA GLY A 395 -27.06 23.13 -1.53
C GLY A 395 -27.88 24.19 -0.80
N ILE A 396 -28.07 25.31 -1.50
CA ILE A 396 -28.77 26.48 -0.97
C ILE A 396 -30.17 26.08 -0.52
N LYS A 397 -30.36 25.99 0.80
CA LYS A 397 -31.65 26.30 1.42
C LYS A 397 -31.78 27.81 1.37
N SER A 398 -32.75 28.25 0.56
CA SER A 398 -33.22 29.63 0.41
C SER A 398 -33.62 30.25 1.74
#